data_AF-A0A097ARC1-F1
#
_entry.id   AF-A0A097ARC1-F1
#
_cell.length_a   1.000
_cell.length_b   1.000
_cell.length_c   1.000
_cell.angle_alpha   90.00
_cell.angle_beta   90.00
_cell.angle_gamma   90.00
#
_symmetry.space_group_name_H-M   'P 1'
#
loop_
_entity.id
_entity.type
_entity.pdbx_description
1 polymer ?
#
loop_
_entity_poly.entity_id
_entity_poly.type
_entity_poly.pdbx_seq_one_letter_code
_entity_poly.pdbx_strand_id
1 'polypeptide(L)'
;MKILKDNRGMTLIEVLVSIAMFAVVAIPLLGIFSQSVITSADSKIKTKEATIAQTIAENIKAGNVSNLDEIITKYKEEGFIAYVEQQTSTGELSQYQVKVEKIGSNTPMYTLYVIAPKTEMTSSAPGVMPSEEDQSGGGSSSNDVIKHVVNLITIVIIATWTALFLGFVVVTLGWNEITKAKILTIADTIVNMIKNGITSLKAIGTKASEIAGVKVPWWLKWW
;
A
#
# COMPACT_ATOMS: atom_id res chain seq x y z
N MET A 1 44.07 28.77 -10.19
CA MET A 1 42.71 28.18 -10.24
C MET A 1 42.02 28.74 -11.48
N LYS A 2 42.03 28.01 -12.60
CA LYS A 2 41.55 28.49 -13.92
C LYS A 2 40.56 27.47 -14.47
N ILE A 3 39.42 27.37 -13.79
CA ILE A 3 38.29 26.53 -14.18
C ILE A 3 37.10 27.48 -14.21
N LEU A 4 36.43 27.53 -15.37
CA LEU A 4 35.22 28.31 -15.68
C LEU A 4 35.42 29.78 -16.12
N LYS A 5 35.77 29.95 -17.39
CA LYS A 5 35.29 31.10 -18.17
C LYS A 5 35.14 30.69 -19.63
N ASP A 6 34.31 29.67 -19.88
CA ASP A 6 33.82 29.41 -21.23
C ASP A 6 32.41 30.00 -21.31
N ASN A 7 32.27 31.11 -22.05
CA ASN A 7 31.02 31.86 -22.22
C ASN A 7 30.11 31.22 -23.30
N ARG A 8 30.22 29.91 -23.52
CA ARG A 8 29.32 29.19 -24.42
C ARG A 8 28.02 28.95 -23.65
N GLY A 9 26.95 29.64 -24.05
CA GLY A 9 25.62 29.40 -23.50
C GLY A 9 25.18 27.94 -23.69
N MET A 10 24.28 27.46 -22.82
CA MET A 10 23.76 26.10 -22.92
C MET A 10 23.03 25.91 -24.24
N THR A 11 23.38 24.87 -24.98
CA THR A 11 22.72 24.57 -26.24
C THR A 11 21.32 24.02 -25.99
N LEU A 12 20.38 24.25 -26.93
CA LEU A 12 19.01 23.76 -26.80
C LEU A 12 18.95 22.22 -26.64
N ILE A 13 19.90 21.51 -27.27
CA ILE A 13 20.01 20.06 -27.16
C ILE A 13 20.45 19.62 -25.75
N GLU A 14 21.38 20.32 -25.09
CA GLU A 14 21.78 20.03 -23.72
C GLU A 14 20.64 20.27 -22.72
N VAL A 15 19.84 21.33 -22.93
CA VAL A 15 18.63 21.59 -22.14
C VAL A 15 17.63 20.45 -22.30
N LEU A 16 17.35 20.03 -23.53
CA LEU A 16 16.41 18.93 -23.83
C LEU A 16 16.87 17.61 -23.22
N VAL A 17 18.15 17.27 -23.34
CA VAL A 17 18.71 16.04 -22.75
C VAL A 17 18.65 16.08 -21.23
N SER A 18 18.89 17.24 -20.61
CA SER A 18 18.82 17.41 -19.16
C SER A 18 17.38 17.24 -18.63
N ILE A 19 16.39 17.84 -19.31
CA ILE A 19 14.97 17.67 -18.96
C ILE A 19 14.53 16.22 -19.17
N ALA A 20 14.98 15.58 -20.25
CA ALA A 20 14.67 14.18 -20.53
C ALA A 20 15.23 13.25 -19.44
N MET A 21 16.50 13.43 -19.05
CA MET A 21 17.08 12.65 -17.95
C MET A 21 16.40 12.94 -16.62
N PHE A 22 16.04 14.19 -16.35
CA PHE A 22 15.30 14.55 -15.14
C PHE A 22 13.93 13.86 -15.08
N ALA A 23 13.19 13.82 -16.19
CA ALA A 23 11.89 13.14 -16.25
C ALA A 23 12.00 11.64 -15.97
N VAL A 24 13.01 10.97 -16.54
CA VAL A 24 13.26 9.54 -16.32
C VAL A 24 13.51 9.23 -14.84
N VAL A 25 14.20 10.12 -14.12
CA VAL A 25 14.51 9.94 -12.69
C VAL A 25 13.37 10.41 -11.78
N ALA A 26 12.64 11.46 -12.15
CA ALA A 26 11.57 12.03 -11.32
C ALA A 26 10.38 11.09 -11.16
N ILE A 27 10.03 10.32 -12.20
CA ILE A 27 8.88 9.40 -12.18
C ILE A 27 8.98 8.33 -11.08
N PRO A 28 10.06 7.52 -10.98
CA PRO A 28 10.18 6.53 -9.90
C PRO A 28 10.29 7.19 -8.52
N LEU A 29 10.91 8.36 -8.40
CA LEU A 29 10.99 9.11 -7.14
C LEU A 29 9.60 9.52 -6.63
N LEU A 30 8.75 10.02 -7.52
CA LEU A 30 7.35 10.35 -7.21
C LEU A 30 6.56 9.10 -6.77
N GLY A 31 6.80 7.96 -7.43
CA GLY A 31 6.18 6.69 -7.06
C GLY A 31 6.53 6.25 -5.63
N ILE A 32 7.83 6.27 -5.29
CA ILE A 32 8.31 5.91 -3.94
C ILE A 32 7.76 6.90 -2.89
N PHE A 33 7.78 8.19 -3.20
CA PHE A 33 7.28 9.22 -2.30
C PHE A 33 5.78 9.08 -2.04
N SER A 34 4.98 8.86 -3.09
CA SER A 34 3.54 8.63 -2.96
C SER A 34 3.25 7.40 -2.11
N GLN A 35 3.95 6.29 -2.34
CA GLN A 35 3.80 5.07 -1.54
C GLN A 35 4.20 5.28 -0.08
N SER A 36 5.25 6.07 0.17
CA SER A 36 5.69 6.40 1.53
C SER A 36 4.64 7.22 2.28
N VAL A 37 4.00 8.18 1.62
CA VAL A 37 2.91 8.98 2.23
C VAL A 37 1.71 8.11 2.58
N ILE A 38 1.28 7.23 1.68
CA ILE A 38 0.15 6.30 1.92
C ILE A 38 0.49 5.36 3.07
N THR A 39 1.66 4.71 3.01
CA THR A 39 2.12 3.80 4.05
C THR A 39 2.22 4.49 5.39
N SER A 40 2.71 5.73 5.44
CA SER A 40 2.79 6.51 6.67
C SER A 40 1.42 6.82 7.26
N ALA A 41 0.45 7.17 6.41
CA ALA A 41 -0.94 7.40 6.85
C ALA A 41 -1.57 6.12 7.41
N ASP A 42 -1.41 4.98 6.72
CA ASP A 42 -1.92 3.68 7.14
C ASP A 42 -1.24 3.20 8.43
N SER A 43 0.07 3.35 8.54
CA SER A 43 0.83 3.04 9.76
C SER A 43 0.34 3.86 10.93
N LYS A 44 0.05 5.16 10.74
CA LYS A 44 -0.49 6.01 11.82
C LYS A 44 -1.84 5.50 12.33
N ILE A 45 -2.72 5.05 11.43
CA ILE A 45 -4.01 4.47 11.80
C ILE A 45 -3.79 3.16 12.57
N LYS A 46 -2.99 2.23 12.05
CA LYS A 46 -2.71 0.94 12.70
C LYS A 46 -2.03 1.10 14.06
N THR A 47 -1.09 2.03 14.19
CA THR A 47 -0.45 2.32 15.48
C THR A 47 -1.48 2.85 16.48
N LYS A 48 -2.44 3.68 16.04
CA LYS A 48 -3.51 4.18 16.90
C LYS A 48 -4.47 3.05 17.30
N GLU A 49 -4.88 2.18 16.37
CA GLU A 49 -5.70 0.99 16.66
C GLU A 49 -5.02 0.07 17.69
N ALA A 50 -3.72 -0.20 17.52
CA ALA A 50 -2.93 -0.99 18.46
C ALA A 50 -2.83 -0.32 19.84
N THR A 51 -2.63 1.00 19.88
CA THR A 51 -2.58 1.77 21.14
C THR A 51 -3.92 1.71 21.88
N ILE A 52 -5.04 1.82 21.15
CA ILE A 52 -6.39 1.71 21.72
C ILE A 52 -6.59 0.30 22.29
N ALA A 53 -6.30 -0.74 21.50
CA ALA A 53 -6.45 -2.13 21.92
C ALA A 53 -5.60 -2.45 23.15
N GLN A 54 -4.35 -1.97 23.18
CA GLN A 54 -3.46 -2.11 24.33
C GLN A 54 -4.01 -1.39 25.56
N THR A 55 -4.48 -0.15 25.41
CA THR A 55 -5.08 0.61 26.51
C THR A 55 -6.27 -0.14 27.12
N ILE A 56 -7.16 -0.68 26.28
CA ILE A 56 -8.30 -1.49 26.72
C ILE A 56 -7.81 -2.76 27.43
N ALA A 57 -6.85 -3.47 26.85
CA ALA A 57 -6.28 -4.68 27.43
C ALA A 57 -5.62 -4.44 28.81
N GLU A 58 -4.95 -3.30 28.99
CA GLU A 58 -4.36 -2.90 30.26
C GLU A 58 -5.43 -2.58 31.31
N ASN A 59 -6.54 -1.92 30.93
CA ASN A 59 -7.67 -1.68 31.84
C ASN A 59 -8.33 -2.99 32.28
N ILE A 60 -8.52 -3.95 31.36
CA ILE A 60 -9.04 -5.28 31.69
C ILE A 60 -8.10 -6.00 32.66
N LYS A 61 -6.78 -5.97 32.40
CA LYS A 61 -5.76 -6.55 33.29
C LYS A 61 -5.75 -5.92 34.69
N ALA A 62 -5.98 -4.61 34.78
CA ALA A 62 -6.06 -3.89 36.03
C ALA A 62 -7.37 -4.12 36.80
N GLY A 63 -8.34 -4.85 36.23
CA GLY A 63 -9.66 -5.04 36.80
C GLY A 63 -10.56 -3.80 36.72
N ASN A 64 -10.16 -2.77 35.97
CA ASN A 64 -10.91 -1.52 35.80
C ASN A 64 -11.92 -1.62 34.65
N VAL A 65 -12.80 -2.62 34.73
CA VAL A 65 -13.80 -2.91 33.70
C VAL A 65 -15.03 -1.99 33.74
N SER A 66 -15.29 -1.33 34.89
CA SER A 66 -16.44 -0.42 35.04
C SER A 66 -16.38 0.82 34.15
N ASN A 67 -15.17 1.26 33.79
CA ASN A 67 -14.95 2.45 32.94
C ASN A 67 -14.77 2.10 31.45
N LEU A 68 -14.89 0.82 31.07
CA LEU A 68 -14.57 0.38 29.70
C LEU A 68 -15.52 1.02 28.68
N ASP A 69 -16.79 1.15 29.01
CA ASP A 69 -17.80 1.74 28.11
C ASP A 69 -17.55 3.24 27.86
N GLU A 70 -17.07 3.98 28.87
CA GLU A 70 -16.66 5.38 28.73
C GLU A 70 -15.44 5.51 27.81
N ILE A 71 -14.45 4.64 28.00
CA ILE A 71 -13.24 4.57 27.18
C ILE A 71 -13.58 4.25 25.71
N ILE A 72 -14.46 3.28 25.49
CA ILE A 72 -14.93 2.89 24.15
C ILE A 72 -15.70 4.03 23.49
N THR A 73 -16.56 4.73 24.24
CA THR A 73 -17.33 5.88 23.74
C THR A 73 -16.41 7.03 23.33
N LYS A 74 -15.39 7.33 24.13
CA LYS A 74 -14.37 8.33 23.79
C LYS A 74 -13.66 8.01 22.48
N TYR A 75 -13.27 6.76 22.26
CA TYR A 75 -12.61 6.38 21.01
C TYR A 75 -13.55 6.44 19.80
N LYS A 76 -14.85 6.24 20.00
CA LYS A 76 -15.87 6.46 18.96
C LYS A 76 -15.92 7.90 18.50
N GLU A 77 -15.82 8.86 19.42
CA GLU A 77 -15.71 10.29 19.08
C GLU A 77 -14.42 10.61 18.32
N GLU A 78 -13.32 9.90 18.62
CA GLU A 78 -12.06 9.98 17.87
C GLU A 78 -12.12 9.27 16.48
N GLY A 79 -13.24 8.64 16.14
CA GLY A 79 -13.47 7.96 14.86
C GLY A 79 -13.06 6.48 14.84
N PHE A 80 -12.97 5.84 16.00
CA PHE A 80 -12.61 4.42 16.13
C PHE A 80 -13.68 3.63 16.89
N ILE A 81 -14.00 2.43 16.43
CA ILE A 81 -14.88 1.50 17.13
C ILE A 81 -14.02 0.41 17.75
N ALA A 82 -14.27 0.10 19.02
CA ALA A 82 -13.61 -0.97 19.74
C ALA A 82 -14.64 -1.97 20.27
N TYR A 83 -14.30 -3.24 20.17
CA TYR A 83 -15.11 -4.37 20.62
C TYR A 83 -14.29 -5.23 21.56
N VAL A 84 -14.90 -5.69 22.64
CA VAL A 84 -14.27 -6.57 23.62
C VAL A 84 -15.16 -7.78 23.83
N GLU A 85 -14.60 -8.98 23.72
CA GLU A 85 -15.32 -10.24 23.94
C GLU A 85 -14.49 -11.20 24.77
N GLN A 86 -15.10 -11.83 25.76
CA GLN A 86 -14.49 -12.92 26.52
C GLN A 86 -14.62 -14.23 25.73
N GLN A 87 -13.50 -14.86 25.39
CA GLN A 87 -13.46 -16.07 24.56
C GLN A 87 -13.50 -17.35 25.42
N THR A 88 -12.59 -17.43 26.40
CA THR A 88 -12.47 -18.61 27.27
C THR A 88 -12.25 -18.18 28.72
N SER A 89 -12.75 -18.97 29.66
CA SER A 89 -12.60 -18.74 31.10
C SER A 89 -12.08 -20.02 31.75
N THR A 90 -10.90 -19.94 32.36
CA THR A 90 -10.23 -21.07 33.01
C THR A 90 -9.90 -20.68 34.44
N GLY A 91 -10.74 -21.10 35.39
CA GLY A 91 -10.59 -20.73 36.79
C GLY A 91 -10.70 -19.22 37.02
N GLU A 92 -9.64 -18.62 37.57
CA GLU A 92 -9.55 -17.18 37.87
C GLU A 92 -9.07 -16.34 36.68
N LEU A 93 -8.67 -16.95 35.55
CA LEU A 93 -8.20 -16.25 34.37
C LEU A 93 -9.20 -16.35 33.22
N SER A 94 -9.26 -15.33 32.40
CA SER A 94 -10.06 -15.31 31.17
C SER A 94 -9.28 -14.67 30.03
N GLN A 95 -9.49 -15.22 28.83
CA GLN A 95 -8.97 -14.66 27.60
C GLN A 95 -10.00 -13.71 27.01
N TYR A 96 -9.59 -12.46 26.77
CA TYR A 96 -10.39 -11.46 26.10
C TYR A 96 -9.79 -11.15 24.73
N GLN A 97 -10.66 -10.97 23.74
CA GLN A 97 -10.33 -10.49 22.42
C GLN A 97 -10.76 -9.03 22.33
N VAL A 98 -9.82 -8.15 21.99
CA VAL A 98 -10.06 -6.73 21.73
C VAL A 98 -9.91 -6.48 20.24
N LYS A 99 -10.98 -6.11 19.55
CA LYS A 99 -10.97 -5.72 18.14
C LYS A 99 -11.13 -4.20 18.03
N VAL A 100 -10.35 -3.54 17.19
CA VAL A 100 -10.42 -2.09 16.96
C VAL A 100 -10.41 -1.78 15.47
N GLU A 101 -11.26 -0.86 15.04
CA GLU A 101 -11.40 -0.43 13.65
C GLU A 101 -11.60 1.08 13.56
N LYS A 102 -11.01 1.74 12.56
CA LYS A 102 -11.41 3.09 12.18
C LYS A 102 -12.75 3.12 11.43
N ILE A 103 -13.66 4.01 11.81
CA ILE A 103 -14.97 4.19 11.16
C ILE A 103 -14.79 4.46 9.65
N GLY A 104 -15.45 3.64 8.83
CA GLY A 104 -15.40 3.74 7.37
C GLY A 104 -14.11 3.21 6.74
N SER A 105 -13.31 2.46 7.49
CA SER A 105 -12.20 1.69 6.92
C SER A 105 -12.73 0.40 6.26
N ASN A 106 -12.04 -0.06 5.22
CA ASN A 106 -12.26 -1.37 4.62
C ASN A 106 -11.12 -2.36 4.98
N THR A 107 -10.30 -1.99 5.96
CA THR A 107 -9.18 -2.82 6.41
C THR A 107 -9.64 -3.76 7.51
N PRO A 108 -9.08 -4.99 7.59
CA PRO A 108 -9.40 -5.90 8.67
C PRO A 108 -9.09 -5.24 10.02
N MET A 109 -9.97 -5.47 11.00
CA MET A 109 -9.85 -4.91 12.34
C MET A 109 -8.54 -5.35 13.00
N TYR A 110 -7.90 -4.45 13.73
CA TYR A 110 -6.78 -4.82 14.59
C TYR A 110 -7.30 -5.67 15.75
N THR A 111 -6.76 -6.88 15.92
CA THR A 111 -7.19 -7.82 16.96
C THR A 111 -6.06 -8.10 17.93
N LEU A 112 -6.33 -7.92 19.23
CA LEU A 112 -5.41 -8.23 20.32
C LEU A 112 -6.06 -9.24 21.27
N TYR A 113 -5.32 -10.29 21.62
CA TYR A 113 -5.73 -11.24 22.64
C TYR A 113 -5.01 -10.94 23.96
N VAL A 114 -5.78 -10.87 25.05
CA VAL A 114 -5.24 -10.61 26.38
C VAL A 114 -5.73 -11.66 27.36
N ILE A 115 -4.82 -12.16 28.20
CA ILE A 115 -5.16 -12.99 29.36
C ILE A 115 -5.14 -12.08 30.58
N ALA A 116 -6.25 -12.06 31.30
CA ALA A 116 -6.46 -11.22 32.48
C ALA A 116 -7.33 -11.96 33.51
N PRO A 117 -7.42 -11.45 34.77
CA PRO A 117 -8.36 -12.00 35.73
C PRO A 117 -9.78 -12.07 35.17
N LYS A 118 -10.53 -13.09 35.60
CA LYS A 118 -11.93 -13.23 35.26
C LYS A 118 -12.69 -12.03 35.82
N THR A 119 -13.38 -11.33 34.94
CA THR A 119 -14.27 -10.22 35.27
C THR A 119 -15.71 -10.62 34.96
N GLU A 120 -16.67 -9.82 35.41
CA GLU A 120 -18.10 -10.02 35.09
C GLU A 120 -18.45 -9.63 33.63
N MET A 121 -17.50 -9.01 32.91
CA MET A 121 -17.71 -8.63 31.51
C MET A 121 -17.57 -9.84 30.58
N THR A 122 -18.66 -10.15 29.87
CA THR A 122 -18.68 -11.14 28.79
C THR A 122 -18.50 -10.50 27.41
N SER A 123 -19.02 -9.28 27.21
CA SER A 123 -18.85 -8.49 25.98
C SER A 123 -19.09 -6.99 26.22
N SER A 124 -18.41 -6.11 25.48
CA SER A 124 -18.77 -4.70 25.32
C SER A 124 -18.54 -4.23 23.88
N ALA A 125 -19.53 -3.52 23.36
CA ALA A 125 -19.58 -2.98 22.01
C ALA A 125 -20.50 -1.74 21.97
N PRO A 126 -20.13 -0.66 21.25
CA PRO A 126 -21.00 0.49 21.08
C PRO A 126 -22.00 0.25 19.93
N GLY A 127 -22.92 -0.72 20.10
CA GLY A 127 -23.95 -1.07 19.11
C GLY A 127 -23.53 -2.08 18.04
N VAL A 128 -24.52 -2.56 17.27
CA VAL A 128 -24.52 -3.69 16.32
C VAL A 128 -23.18 -3.89 15.61
N MET A 129 -22.59 -5.09 15.78
CA MET A 129 -21.43 -5.53 15.01
C MET A 129 -21.75 -5.53 13.51
N PRO A 130 -20.94 -4.91 12.64
CA PRO A 130 -20.89 -5.31 11.25
C PRO A 130 -20.43 -6.78 11.24
N SER A 131 -21.27 -7.65 10.69
CA SER A 131 -20.90 -9.04 10.40
C SER A 131 -19.64 -9.07 9.53
N GLU A 132 -18.76 -10.04 9.75
CA GLU A 132 -17.58 -10.29 8.89
C GLU A 132 -17.96 -10.73 7.44
N GLU A 133 -19.26 -10.73 7.10
CA GLU A 133 -19.80 -10.95 5.76
C GLU A 133 -20.36 -9.64 5.19
N ASP A 134 -19.53 -8.92 4.44
CA ASP A 134 -19.79 -8.53 3.05
C ASP A 134 -18.65 -7.62 2.56
N GLN A 135 -17.67 -8.23 1.90
CA GLN A 135 -16.68 -7.51 1.08
C GLN A 135 -17.34 -6.98 -0.20
N SER A 136 -18.29 -6.05 -0.10
CA SER A 136 -18.60 -5.18 -1.23
C SER A 136 -19.41 -3.96 -0.80
N GLY A 137 -18.81 -2.79 -1.00
CA GLY A 137 -19.57 -1.57 -1.28
C GLY A 137 -19.50 -0.48 -0.22
N GLY A 138 -18.92 0.64 -0.65
CA GLY A 138 -19.34 1.97 -0.19
C GLY A 138 -18.60 2.52 1.03
N GLY A 139 -17.40 3.06 0.82
CA GLY A 139 -16.64 3.72 1.88
C GLY A 139 -15.79 4.90 1.42
N SER A 140 -16.41 6.09 1.43
CA SER A 140 -15.81 7.44 1.48
C SER A 140 -15.10 7.99 0.23
N SER A 141 -15.76 8.96 -0.40
CA SER A 141 -15.38 9.75 -1.58
C SER A 141 -13.94 10.30 -1.58
N SER A 142 -13.31 10.54 -0.44
CA SER A 142 -11.91 11.04 -0.40
C SER A 142 -10.86 9.94 -0.57
N ASN A 143 -11.13 8.72 -0.08
CA ASN A 143 -10.24 7.58 -0.28
C ASN A 143 -10.32 7.06 -1.71
N ASP A 144 -11.48 7.12 -2.35
CA ASP A 144 -11.64 6.74 -3.76
C ASP A 144 -10.87 7.68 -4.69
N VAL A 145 -10.84 8.99 -4.41
CA VAL A 145 -10.04 9.93 -5.21
C VAL A 145 -8.55 9.68 -5.04
N ILE A 146 -8.07 9.47 -3.80
CA ILE A 146 -6.64 9.15 -3.56
C ILE A 146 -6.29 7.81 -4.21
N LYS A 147 -7.13 6.80 -4.08
CA LYS A 147 -6.94 5.48 -4.69
C LYS A 147 -6.97 5.57 -6.21
N HIS A 148 -7.84 6.37 -6.81
CA HIS A 148 -7.87 6.63 -8.24
C HIS A 148 -6.62 7.38 -8.72
N VAL A 149 -6.17 8.41 -8.01
CA VAL A 149 -4.94 9.15 -8.34
C VAL A 149 -3.73 8.24 -8.25
N VAL A 150 -3.62 7.44 -7.20
CA VAL A 150 -2.52 6.48 -7.02
C VAL A 150 -2.56 5.41 -8.09
N ASN A 151 -3.74 4.85 -8.40
CA ASN A 151 -3.88 3.86 -9.47
C ASN A 151 -3.53 4.46 -10.84
N LEU A 152 -3.88 5.73 -11.07
CA LEU A 152 -3.55 6.45 -12.30
C LEU A 152 -2.04 6.74 -12.40
N ILE A 153 -1.39 7.12 -11.29
CA ILE A 153 0.07 7.26 -11.20
C ILE A 153 0.74 5.91 -11.45
N THR A 154 0.25 4.82 -10.85
CA THR A 154 0.77 3.47 -11.06
C THR A 154 0.63 3.05 -12.52
N ILE A 155 -0.52 3.30 -13.16
CA ILE A 155 -0.74 3.04 -14.59
C ILE A 155 0.22 3.87 -15.44
N VAL A 156 0.44 5.15 -15.14
CA VAL A 156 1.38 6.01 -15.87
C VAL A 156 2.83 5.52 -15.72
N ILE A 157 3.24 5.13 -14.51
CA ILE A 157 4.55 4.54 -14.26
C ILE A 157 4.71 3.27 -15.09
N ILE A 158 3.73 2.37 -15.06
CA ILE A 158 3.82 1.08 -15.78
C ILE A 158 3.77 1.29 -17.29
N ALA A 159 2.94 2.19 -17.80
CA ALA A 159 2.88 2.53 -19.23
C ALA A 159 4.22 3.11 -19.71
N THR A 160 4.80 4.02 -18.93
CA THR A 160 6.13 4.60 -19.22
C THR A 160 7.22 3.53 -19.19
N TRP A 161 7.18 2.63 -18.21
CA TRP A 161 8.11 1.50 -18.11
C TRP A 161 7.96 0.51 -19.27
N THR A 162 6.72 0.21 -19.68
CA THR A 162 6.44 -0.69 -20.79
C THR A 162 6.97 -0.08 -22.10
N ALA A 163 6.78 1.22 -22.30
CA ALA A 163 7.34 1.94 -23.45
C ALA A 163 8.88 1.95 -23.45
N LEU A 164 9.51 2.20 -22.29
CA LEU A 164 10.97 2.16 -22.16
C LEU A 164 11.54 0.76 -22.40
N PHE A 165 10.87 -0.27 -21.89
CA PHE A 165 11.27 -1.66 -22.09
C PHE A 165 11.13 -2.08 -23.56
N LEU A 166 10.02 -1.73 -24.21
CA LEU A 166 9.84 -1.98 -25.65
C LEU A 166 10.89 -1.24 -26.48
N GLY A 167 11.23 0.01 -26.13
CA GLY A 167 12.32 0.75 -26.75
C GLY A 167 13.66 0.04 -26.60
N PHE A 168 13.97 -0.48 -25.41
CA PHE A 168 15.18 -1.27 -25.17
C PHE A 168 15.22 -2.57 -25.99
N VAL A 169 14.10 -3.31 -26.04
CA VAL A 169 13.98 -4.54 -26.83
C VAL A 169 14.20 -4.26 -28.32
N VAL A 170 13.62 -3.18 -28.85
CA VAL A 170 13.81 -2.74 -30.25
C VAL A 170 15.25 -2.35 -30.55
N VAL A 171 15.93 -1.63 -29.64
CA VAL A 171 17.35 -1.25 -29.81
C VAL A 171 18.28 -2.46 -29.76
N THR A 172 17.97 -3.44 -28.91
CA THR A 172 18.85 -4.61 -28.69
C THR A 172 18.72 -5.69 -29.75
N LEU A 173 17.51 -5.94 -30.28
CA LEU A 173 17.28 -6.97 -31.30
C LEU A 173 17.20 -6.41 -32.73
N GLY A 174 17.03 -5.10 -32.88
CA GLY A 174 16.81 -4.46 -34.18
C GLY A 174 15.37 -4.62 -34.68
N TRP A 175 14.91 -3.65 -35.48
CA TRP A 175 13.51 -3.55 -35.93
C TRP A 175 13.03 -4.73 -36.80
N ASN A 176 13.96 -5.50 -37.38
CA ASN A 176 13.65 -6.60 -38.29
C ASN A 176 13.34 -7.94 -37.58
N GLU A 177 13.79 -8.12 -36.34
CA GLU A 177 13.65 -9.38 -35.57
C GLU A 177 12.39 -9.39 -34.67
N ILE A 178 11.78 -8.22 -34.43
CA ILE A 178 10.63 -8.05 -33.57
C ILE A 178 9.37 -7.85 -34.42
N THR A 179 8.54 -8.88 -34.50
CA THR A 179 7.23 -8.78 -35.14
C THR A 179 6.24 -8.02 -34.26
N LYS A 180 5.32 -7.26 -34.88
CA LYS A 180 4.20 -6.58 -34.20
C LYS A 180 3.43 -7.51 -33.25
N ALA A 181 3.33 -8.80 -33.61
CA ALA A 181 2.72 -9.84 -32.80
C ALA A 181 3.45 -10.04 -31.46
N LYS A 182 4.79 -10.13 -31.45
CA LYS A 182 5.58 -10.26 -30.21
C LYS A 182 5.43 -9.04 -29.30
N ILE A 183 5.38 -7.84 -29.85
CA ILE A 183 5.15 -6.60 -29.08
C ILE A 183 3.78 -6.63 -28.40
N LEU A 184 2.74 -7.03 -29.15
CA LEU A 184 1.38 -7.20 -28.61
C LEU A 184 1.34 -8.27 -27.51
N THR A 185 1.99 -9.42 -27.70
CA THR A 185 2.04 -10.49 -26.69
C THR A 185 2.73 -10.01 -25.40
N ILE A 186 3.82 -9.25 -25.50
CA ILE A 186 4.50 -8.68 -24.34
C ILE A 186 3.58 -7.67 -23.63
N ALA A 187 2.94 -6.77 -24.39
CA ALA A 187 2.03 -5.77 -23.83
C ALA A 187 0.82 -6.43 -23.13
N ASP A 188 0.17 -7.39 -23.77
CA ASP A 188 -0.99 -8.10 -23.21
C ASP A 188 -0.61 -8.89 -21.95
N THR A 189 0.58 -9.50 -21.93
CA THR A 189 1.06 -10.23 -20.75
C THR A 189 1.32 -9.29 -19.57
N ILE A 190 1.92 -8.12 -19.83
CA ILE A 190 2.14 -7.10 -18.80
C ILE A 190 0.79 -6.59 -18.27
N VAL A 191 -0.15 -6.28 -19.16
CA VAL A 191 -1.50 -5.84 -18.78
C VAL A 191 -2.25 -6.90 -17.95
N ASN A 192 -2.17 -8.17 -18.32
CA ASN A 192 -2.81 -9.25 -17.57
C ASN A 192 -2.17 -9.49 -16.20
N MET A 193 -0.84 -9.37 -16.08
CA MET A 193 -0.17 -9.46 -14.77
C MET A 193 -0.64 -8.34 -13.82
N ILE A 194 -0.84 -7.13 -14.35
CA ILE A 194 -1.33 -5.98 -13.57
C ILE A 194 -2.78 -6.20 -13.14
N LYS A 195 -3.65 -6.68 -14.04
CA LYS A 195 -5.05 -7.02 -13.72
C LYS A 195 -5.14 -8.07 -12.60
N ASN A 196 -4.15 -8.95 -12.51
CA ASN A 196 -4.06 -9.99 -11.48
C ASN A 196 -3.35 -9.51 -10.19
N GLY A 197 -3.10 -8.21 -10.03
CA GLY A 197 -2.54 -7.64 -8.81
C GLY A 197 -1.01 -7.72 -8.69
N ILE A 198 -0.30 -8.15 -9.74
CA ILE A 198 1.17 -8.20 -9.75
C ILE A 198 1.70 -6.82 -10.13
N THR A 199 2.19 -6.08 -9.13
CA THR A 199 2.78 -4.73 -9.30
C THR A 199 4.30 -4.69 -9.18
N SER A 200 4.93 -5.84 -8.87
CA SER A 200 6.39 -5.94 -8.80
C SER A 200 7.01 -5.75 -10.19
N LEU A 201 7.73 -4.63 -10.37
CA LEU A 201 8.45 -4.32 -11.62
C LEU A 201 9.46 -5.43 -12.00
N LYS A 202 10.07 -6.08 -11.00
CA LYS A 202 10.96 -7.22 -11.22
C LYS A 202 10.26 -8.39 -11.89
N ALA A 203 9.07 -8.76 -11.38
CA ALA A 203 8.29 -9.87 -11.90
C ALA A 203 7.82 -9.58 -13.33
N ILE A 204 7.34 -8.35 -13.57
CA ILE A 204 6.90 -7.88 -14.88
C ILE A 204 8.07 -7.87 -15.87
N GLY A 205 9.22 -7.29 -15.49
CA GLY A 205 10.40 -7.20 -16.34
C GLY A 205 11.03 -8.56 -16.64
N THR A 206 11.04 -9.48 -15.67
CA THR A 206 11.58 -10.84 -15.88
C THR A 206 10.72 -11.63 -16.88
N LYS A 207 9.39 -11.56 -16.74
CA LYS A 207 8.46 -12.22 -17.66
C LYS A 207 8.48 -11.60 -19.06
N ALA A 208 8.54 -10.28 -19.16
CA ALA A 208 8.67 -9.60 -20.44
C ALA A 208 9.99 -9.94 -21.15
N SER A 209 11.09 -10.10 -20.39
CA SER A 209 12.41 -10.49 -20.91
C SER A 209 12.43 -11.94 -21.42
N GLU A 210 11.75 -12.85 -20.72
CA GLU A 210 11.57 -14.26 -21.12
C GLU A 210 10.83 -14.36 -22.46
N ILE A 211 9.76 -13.59 -22.65
CA ILE A 211 8.97 -13.56 -23.90
C ILE A 211 9.75 -12.89 -25.04
N ALA A 212 10.51 -11.84 -24.73
CA ALA A 212 11.34 -11.14 -25.73
C ALA A 212 12.57 -11.96 -26.15
N GLY A 213 12.97 -12.98 -25.39
CA GLY A 213 14.21 -13.72 -25.63
C GLY A 213 15.47 -12.89 -25.34
N VAL A 214 15.35 -11.84 -24.53
CA VAL A 214 16.45 -10.93 -24.19
C VAL A 214 16.90 -11.19 -22.76
N LYS A 215 18.17 -10.94 -22.45
CA LYS A 215 18.68 -11.05 -21.07
C LYS A 215 18.07 -9.95 -20.20
N VAL A 216 17.62 -10.32 -18.99
CA VAL A 216 17.02 -9.36 -18.04
C VAL A 216 17.99 -8.18 -17.83
N PRO A 217 17.55 -6.95 -18.12
CA PRO A 217 18.42 -5.78 -18.00
C PRO A 217 18.94 -5.60 -16.57
N TRP A 218 20.20 -5.16 -16.42
CA TRP A 218 20.88 -5.09 -15.14
C TRP A 218 20.19 -4.17 -14.12
N TRP A 219 19.51 -3.12 -14.58
CA TRP A 219 18.75 -2.15 -13.79
C TRP A 219 17.40 -2.70 -13.29
N LEU A 220 16.86 -3.76 -13.92
CA LEU A 220 15.66 -4.49 -13.46
C LEU A 220 15.95 -5.50 -12.34
N LYS A 221 17.23 -5.74 -12.02
CA LYS A 221 17.62 -6.65 -10.91
C LYS A 221 17.49 -6.01 -9.53
N TRP A 222 17.39 -4.68 -9.47
CA TRP A 222 17.44 -3.87 -8.24
C TRP A 222 16.07 -3.35 -7.78
N TRP A 223 15.03 -3.59 -8.57
CA TRP A 223 13.61 -3.41 -8.22
C TRP A 223 12.99 -4.77 -7.92
#